data_AF-A9YSN2-F1
#
_entry.id   AF-A9YSN2-F1
#
_cell.length_a   1.000
_cell.length_b   1.000
_cell.length_c   1.000
_cell.angle_alpha   90.00
_cell.angle_beta   90.00
_cell.angle_gamma   90.00
#
_symmetry.space_group_name_H-M   'P 1'
#
loop_
_entity.id
_entity.type
_entity.pdbx_description
1 polymer ?
#
loop_
_entity_poly.entity_id
_entity_poly.type
_entity_poly.pdbx_seq_one_letter_code
_entity_poly.pdbx_strand_id
1 'polypeptide(L)'
;KAVLSGMGVYQEGIAKQQVNGKDVTAHIYEYTTQTHLQLKNDVVSLVHRRQPVQMIFCLKEKNQKKINSHRWFFQAFGRVLDPNICVLIDAGTRPGGNS
;
A
#
# COMPACT_ATOMS: atom_id res chain seq x y z
N LYS A 1 -8.67 -4.45 -3.47
CA LYS A 1 -7.83 -5.37 -4.30
C LYS A 1 -7.74 -4.89 -5.74
N ALA A 2 -8.85 -4.78 -6.48
CA ALA A 2 -8.85 -4.34 -7.89
C ALA A 2 -8.10 -3.01 -8.16
N VAL A 3 -8.28 -2.00 -7.29
CA VAL A 3 -7.62 -0.69 -7.44
C VAL A 3 -6.09 -0.75 -7.30
N LEU A 4 -5.57 -1.51 -6.32
CA LEU A 4 -4.12 -1.66 -6.11
C LEU A 4 -3.46 -2.40 -7.28
N SER A 5 -4.14 -3.42 -7.83
CA SER A 5 -3.67 -4.12 -9.04
C SER A 5 -3.73 -3.24 -10.28
N GLY A 6 -4.79 -2.44 -10.44
CA GLY A 6 -4.88 -1.45 -11.53
C GLY A 6 -3.79 -0.38 -11.48
N MET A 7 -3.29 -0.07 -10.29
CA MET A 7 -2.14 0.80 -10.06
C MET A 7 -0.77 0.11 -10.19
N GLY A 8 -0.74 -1.21 -10.40
CA GLY A 8 0.50 -1.98 -10.57
C GLY A 8 1.23 -2.35 -9.27
N VAL A 9 0.69 -2.01 -8.10
CA VAL A 9 1.36 -2.20 -6.79
C VAL A 9 0.82 -3.38 -5.99
N TYR A 10 0.07 -4.28 -6.62
CA TYR A 10 -0.39 -5.52 -6.00
C TYR A 10 -0.75 -6.55 -7.07
N GLN A 11 -0.30 -7.79 -6.88
CA GLN A 11 -0.70 -8.90 -7.75
C GLN A 11 -1.15 -10.09 -6.91
N GLU A 12 -2.31 -10.64 -7.28
CA GLU A 12 -2.87 -11.82 -6.64
C GLU A 12 -2.04 -13.07 -6.96
N GLY A 13 -1.89 -13.95 -5.96
CA GLY A 13 -1.16 -15.22 -6.11
C GLY A 13 0.37 -15.13 -5.99
N ILE A 14 0.97 -13.93 -5.90
CA ILE A 14 2.42 -13.79 -5.72
C ILE A 14 2.86 -13.94 -4.26
N ALA A 15 2.06 -13.42 -3.32
CA ALA A 15 2.39 -13.46 -1.90
C ALA A 15 2.52 -14.91 -1.39
N LYS A 16 3.67 -15.24 -0.77
CA LYS A 16 3.95 -16.54 -0.13
C LYS A 16 4.09 -16.39 1.38
N GLN A 17 3.57 -17.35 2.14
CA GLN A 17 3.72 -17.33 3.60
C GLN A 17 5.14 -17.71 4.06
N GLN A 18 5.82 -18.58 3.31
CA GLN A 18 7.19 -19.00 3.60
C GLN A 18 8.08 -18.98 2.36
N VAL A 19 9.36 -18.66 2.56
CA VAL A 19 10.43 -18.77 1.56
C VAL A 19 11.60 -19.48 2.22
N ASN A 20 12.07 -20.58 1.61
CA ASN A 20 13.16 -21.40 2.14
C ASN A 20 12.96 -21.85 3.60
N GLY A 21 11.72 -22.22 3.95
CA GLY A 21 11.35 -22.66 5.31
C GLY A 21 11.36 -21.55 6.36
N LYS A 22 11.47 -20.28 5.95
CA LYS A 22 11.36 -19.11 6.84
C LYS A 22 10.07 -18.35 6.57
N ASP A 23 9.40 -17.95 7.65
CA ASP A 23 8.20 -17.14 7.58
C ASP A 23 8.49 -15.78 6.93
N VAL A 24 7.66 -15.40 5.97
CA VAL A 24 7.68 -14.06 5.39
C VAL A 24 7.14 -13.07 6.40
N THR A 25 7.83 -11.95 6.56
CA THR A 25 7.40 -10.88 7.50
C THR A 25 6.49 -9.87 6.79
N ALA A 26 6.83 -9.51 5.56
CA ALA A 26 6.07 -8.58 4.74
C ALA A 26 6.32 -8.84 3.25
N HIS A 27 5.36 -8.45 2.43
CA HIS A 27 5.46 -8.39 0.98
C HIS A 27 5.57 -6.93 0.56
N ILE A 28 6.60 -6.60 -0.20
CA ILE A 28 6.85 -5.24 -0.68
C ILE A 28 6.66 -5.26 -2.20
N TYR A 29 5.76 -4.41 -2.67
CA TYR A 29 5.52 -4.17 -4.09
C TYR A 29 5.94 -2.74 -4.37
N GLU A 30 6.85 -2.57 -5.33
CA GLU A 30 7.36 -1.26 -5.72
C GLU A 30 7.11 -1.04 -7.20
N TYR A 31 6.50 0.09 -7.53
CA TYR A 31 6.18 0.44 -8.91
C TYR A 31 6.06 1.95 -9.08
N THR A 32 6.59 2.48 -10.18
CA THR A 32 6.36 3.86 -10.62
C THR A 32 5.07 3.91 -11.44
N THR A 33 3.95 4.27 -10.81
CA THR A 33 2.69 4.39 -11.53
C THR A 33 2.66 5.67 -12.36
N GLN A 34 2.15 5.59 -13.59
CA GLN A 34 1.68 6.75 -14.37
C GLN A 34 0.15 6.75 -14.49
N THR A 35 -0.51 5.89 -13.73
CA THR A 35 -1.95 5.71 -13.66
C THR A 35 -2.49 6.40 -12.41
N HIS A 36 -3.51 7.23 -12.58
CA HIS A 36 -4.21 7.95 -11.53
C HIS A 36 -5.64 7.43 -11.39
N LEU A 37 -6.22 7.62 -10.22
CA LEU A 37 -7.60 7.24 -9.93
C LEU A 37 -8.52 8.45 -10.08
N GLN A 38 -9.63 8.27 -10.79
CA GLN A 38 -10.71 9.24 -10.85
C GLN A 38 -11.98 8.62 -10.27
N LEU A 39 -12.64 9.33 -9.35
CA LEU A 39 -13.92 8.93 -8.78
C LEU A 39 -15.01 9.84 -9.34
N LYS A 40 -16.01 9.26 -10.02
CA LYS A 40 -17.19 9.98 -10.50
C LYS A 40 -18.43 9.11 -10.29
N ASN A 41 -19.44 9.64 -9.60
CA ASN A 41 -20.69 8.93 -9.29
C ASN A 41 -20.44 7.53 -8.71
N ASP A 42 -19.55 7.43 -7.71
CA ASP A 42 -19.11 6.18 -7.07
C ASP A 42 -18.40 5.16 -7.99
N VAL A 43 -18.11 5.53 -9.24
CA VAL A 43 -17.33 4.73 -10.17
C VAL A 43 -15.87 5.19 -10.13
N VAL A 44 -14.97 4.25 -9.86
CA VAL A 44 -13.52 4.45 -9.93
C VAL A 44 -13.05 4.10 -11.34
N SER A 45 -12.43 5.05 -12.05
CA SER A 45 -11.76 4.83 -13.33
C SER A 45 -10.25 5.05 -13.23
N LEU A 46 -9.50 4.33 -14.07
CA LEU A 46 -8.06 4.50 -14.22
C LEU A 46 -7.78 5.50 -15.34
N VAL A 47 -6.95 6.50 -15.07
CA VAL A 47 -6.53 7.51 -16.06
C VAL A 47 -5.03 7.43 -16.24
N HIS A 48 -4.57 7.22 -17.48
CA HIS A 48 -3.15 7.03 -17.80
C HIS A 48 -2.47 8.32 -18.27
N ARG A 49 -1.15 8.24 -18.51
CA ARG A 49 -0.29 9.32 -19.05
C ARG A 49 -0.25 10.58 -18.18
N ARG A 50 -0.16 10.37 -16.88
CA ARG A 50 0.01 11.43 -15.89
C ARG A 50 1.42 11.40 -15.31
N GLN A 51 1.73 12.37 -14.46
CA GLN A 51 3.01 12.47 -13.78
C GLN A 51 3.32 11.14 -13.05
N PRO A 52 4.51 10.55 -13.26
CA PRO A 52 4.91 9.34 -12.56
C PRO A 52 4.97 9.58 -11.05
N VAL A 53 4.43 8.63 -10.28
CA VAL A 53 4.49 8.61 -8.82
C VAL A 53 5.13 7.29 -8.39
N GLN A 54 6.20 7.39 -7.61
CA GLN A 54 6.81 6.21 -6.99
C GLN A 54 5.91 5.70 -5.87
N MET A 55 5.49 4.45 -5.96
CA MET A 55 4.64 3.83 -4.94
C MET A 55 5.32 2.58 -4.38
N ILE A 56 5.33 2.50 -3.05
CA ILE A 56 5.73 1.31 -2.31
C ILE A 56 4.51 0.86 -1.51
N PHE A 57 4.01 -0.34 -1.82
CA PHE A 57 2.95 -0.99 -1.06
C PHE A 57 3.57 -2.10 -0.21
N CYS A 58 3.46 -1.97 1.11
CA CYS A 58 3.94 -2.96 2.07
C CYS A 58 2.77 -3.67 2.74
N LEU A 59 2.61 -4.97 2.45
CA LEU A 59 1.62 -5.84 3.06
C LEU A 59 2.28 -6.67 4.16
N LYS A 60 1.88 -6.47 5.41
CA LYS A 60 2.39 -7.23 6.56
C LYS A 60 1.59 -8.52 6.74
N GLU A 61 2.27 -9.64 6.97
CA GLU A 61 1.62 -10.92 7.27
C GLU A 61 0.87 -10.90 8.61
N LYS A 62 1.39 -10.15 9.60
CA LYS A 62 0.79 -10.03 10.92
C LYS A 62 0.24 -8.62 11.16
N ASN A 63 -1.05 -8.53 11.45
CA ASN A 63 -1.65 -7.28 11.92
C ASN A 63 -1.26 -7.07 13.41
N GLN A 64 -0.36 -6.12 13.66
CA GLN A 64 0.19 -5.83 14.99
C GLN A 64 -0.16 -4.42 15.49
N LYS A 65 -1.37 -3.95 15.17
CA LYS A 65 -1.89 -2.60 15.51
C LYS A 65 -1.20 -1.46 14.76
N LYS A 66 -1.78 -0.25 14.87
CA LYS A 66 -1.34 0.98 14.19
C LYS A 66 0.09 1.41 14.55
N ILE A 67 0.47 1.28 15.83
CA ILE A 67 1.81 1.65 16.29
C ILE A 67 2.92 0.88 15.56
N ASN A 68 2.66 -0.39 15.22
CA ASN A 68 3.60 -1.20 14.47
C ASN A 68 3.71 -0.72 13.01
N SER A 69 2.60 -0.30 12.38
CA SER A 69 2.65 0.32 11.06
C SER A 69 3.46 1.62 11.03
N HIS A 70 3.38 2.45 12.08
CA HIS A 70 4.24 3.63 12.20
C HIS A 70 5.72 3.26 12.33
N ARG A 71 6.05 2.21 13.11
CA ARG A 71 7.43 1.72 13.21
C ARG A 71 7.97 1.22 11.87
N TRP A 72 7.17 0.47 11.11
CA TRP A 72 7.55 0.09 9.73
C TRP A 72 7.86 1.31 8.87
N PHE A 73 7.02 2.34 8.92
CA PHE A 73 7.25 3.56 8.18
C PHE A 73 8.52 4.30 8.65
N PHE A 74 8.62 4.69 9.92
CA PHE A 74 9.72 5.56 10.38
C PHE A 74 11.05 4.83 10.61
N GLN A 75 11.03 3.59 11.10
CA GLN A 75 12.24 2.89 11.51
C GLN A 75 12.81 1.99 10.39
N ALA A 76 11.97 1.55 9.45
CA ALA A 76 12.42 0.76 8.30
C ALA A 76 12.47 1.62 7.03
N PHE A 77 11.32 1.98 6.45
CA PHE A 77 11.29 2.65 5.14
C PHE A 77 11.89 4.06 5.17
N GLY A 78 11.47 4.90 6.11
CA GLY A 78 11.93 6.29 6.25
C GLY A 78 13.42 6.39 6.52
N ARG A 79 14.01 5.39 7.17
CA ARG A 79 15.45 5.33 7.41
C ARG A 79 16.27 5.12 6.13
N VAL A 80 15.67 4.47 5.12
CA VAL A 80 16.29 4.20 3.81
C VAL A 80 15.96 5.30 2.81
N LEU A 81 14.70 5.77 2.81
CA LEU A 81 14.21 6.77 1.85
C LEU A 81 14.57 8.21 2.22
N ASP A 82 14.94 8.45 3.49
CA ASP A 82 15.31 9.77 4.03
C ASP A 82 14.39 10.93 3.59
N PRO A 83 13.08 10.86 3.90
CA PRO A 83 12.12 11.84 3.40
C PRO A 83 12.24 13.18 4.14
N ASN A 84 12.29 14.29 3.39
CA ASN A 84 12.24 15.65 3.95
C ASN A 84 10.92 15.95 4.69
N ILE A 85 9.80 15.40 4.19
CA ILE A 85 8.45 15.63 4.72
C ILE A 85 7.71 14.30 4.78
N CYS A 86 7.06 14.02 5.90
CA CYS A 86 6.22 12.85 6.10
C CYS A 86 4.77 13.27 6.41
N VAL A 87 3.81 12.80 5.63
CA VAL A 87 2.38 13.00 5.87
C VAL A 87 1.73 11.64 6.14
N LEU A 88 1.12 11.49 7.32
CA LEU A 88 0.39 10.28 7.70
C LEU A 88 -1.10 10.47 7.44
N ILE A 89 -1.66 9.62 6.58
CA ILE A 89 -3.09 9.60 6.27
C ILE A 89 -3.67 8.32 6.85
N ASP A 90 -4.67 8.46 7.72
CA ASP A 90 -5.39 7.32 8.28
C ASP A 90 -6.60 7.00 7.41
N ALA A 91 -6.61 5.82 6.80
CA ALA A 91 -7.77 5.30 6.09
C ALA A 91 -8.56 4.41 7.05
N GLY A 92 -9.58 4.99 7.69
CA GLY A 92 -10.48 4.27 8.59
C GLY A 92 -11.40 3.30 7.86
N THR A 93 -11.95 2.34 8.59
CA THR A 93 -13.10 1.54 8.14
C THR A 93 -14.35 2.42 8.10
N ARG A 94 -15.08 2.38 6.98
CA ARG A 94 -16.41 2.99 6.89
C ARG A 94 -17.31 2.36 7.97
N PRO A 95 -17.92 3.15 8.87
CA PRO A 95 -18.85 2.61 9.86
C PRO A 95 -20.05 1.94 9.15
N GLY A 96 -20.48 0.78 9.66
CA GLY A 96 -21.74 0.17 9.23
C GLY A 96 -22.93 0.95 9.81
N GLY A 97 -24.06 0.98 9.11
CA GLY A 97 -25.23 1.82 9.45
C GLY A 97 -25.99 1.48 10.74
N ASN A 98 -25.48 0.59 11.58
CA ASN A 98 -26.03 0.31 12.90
C ASN A 98 -24.99 0.71 13.96
N SER A 99 -24.99 1.99 14.29
CA SER A 99 -24.36 2.58 15.47
C SER A 99 -25.44 3.14 16.37
#